data_AF-A0A3S6PBB3-F1
#
_entry.id   AF-A0A3S6PBB3-F1
#
_cell.length_a   1.000
_cell.length_b   1.000
_cell.length_c   1.000
_cell.angle_alpha   90.00
_cell.angle_beta   90.00
_cell.angle_gamma   90.00
#
_symmetry.space_group_name_H-M   'P 1'
#
loop_
_entity.id
_entity.type
_entity.pdbx_description
1 polymer ?
#
loop_
_entity_poly.entity_id
_entity_poly.type
_entity_poly.pdbx_seq_one_letter_code
_entity_poly.pdbx_strand_id
1 'polypeptide(L)'
;MKSITYNLVLNKHIKPMNSEQLGYFLAGLIDADGHIAVTGQSITINTHSRDLCVAYYIKQAVSGNIYKYKKVNACRYTCTKNRGLAGLSKLILNKLRLPQKINQFNSRLASRLNLKLCTPSVTGIEQNHWLAGFVQGDGSFQIKIRMPRKPGWSNQVEIVPLAFGFGQRFRLN
;
A
#
# COMPACT_ATOMS: atom_id res chain seq x y z
N MET A 1 18.18 42.18 -10.83
CA MET A 1 17.34 41.32 -9.97
C MET A 1 18.11 40.04 -9.68
N LYS A 2 18.48 39.79 -8.42
CA LYS A 2 19.16 38.55 -8.02
C LYS A 2 18.12 37.42 -8.01
N SER A 3 18.28 36.42 -8.87
CA SER A 3 17.47 35.20 -8.87
C SER A 3 17.75 34.45 -7.57
N ILE A 4 16.74 34.38 -6.69
CA ILE A 4 16.80 33.54 -5.50
C ILE A 4 16.60 32.10 -5.99
N THR A 5 17.70 31.38 -6.15
CA THR A 5 17.68 29.95 -6.41
C THR A 5 17.25 29.25 -5.13
N TYR A 6 15.96 28.94 -5.00
CA TYR A 6 15.53 27.97 -3.99
C TYR A 6 16.16 26.63 -4.35
N ASN A 7 17.19 26.23 -3.62
CA ASN A 7 17.55 24.81 -3.49
C ASN A 7 16.39 24.12 -2.78
N LEU A 8 15.32 23.84 -3.53
CA LEU A 8 14.34 22.84 -3.15
C LEU A 8 15.10 21.51 -3.14
N VAL A 9 15.61 21.15 -1.96
CA VAL A 9 15.89 19.75 -1.65
C VAL A 9 14.55 19.06 -1.90
N LEU A 10 14.42 18.44 -3.07
CA LEU A 10 13.24 17.67 -3.46
C LEU A 10 12.93 16.78 -2.28
N ASN A 11 11.80 17.07 -1.61
CA ASN A 11 11.33 16.38 -0.42
C ASN A 11 11.40 14.87 -0.72
N LYS A 12 12.45 14.19 -0.22
CA LYS A 12 12.53 12.74 -0.34
C LYS A 12 11.33 12.22 0.44
N HIS A 13 10.43 11.49 -0.23
CA HIS A 13 9.26 10.90 0.43
C HIS A 13 9.67 10.30 1.78
N ILE A 14 9.01 10.75 2.85
CA ILE A 14 9.26 10.23 4.20
C ILE A 14 8.91 8.76 4.18
N LYS A 15 9.90 7.91 4.45
CA LYS A 15 9.73 6.46 4.49
C LYS A 15 9.60 6.03 5.95
N PRO A 16 8.95 4.89 6.23
CA PRO A 16 9.00 4.27 7.55
C PRO A 16 10.44 4.19 8.07
N MET A 17 10.67 4.74 9.27
CA MET A 17 12.00 4.93 9.85
C MET A 17 12.48 3.72 10.65
N ASN A 18 11.56 2.87 11.09
CA ASN A 18 11.86 1.69 11.89
C ASN A 18 11.01 0.48 11.46
N SER A 19 11.34 -0.70 11.99
CA SER A 19 10.67 -1.96 11.66
C SER A 19 9.19 -1.99 12.01
N GLU A 20 8.76 -1.26 13.04
CA GLU A 20 7.35 -1.20 13.44
C GLU A 20 6.52 -0.41 12.42
N GLN A 21 6.96 0.80 12.09
CA GLN A 21 6.34 1.64 11.07
C GLN A 21 6.34 0.92 9.72
N LEU A 22 7.45 0.27 9.36
CA LEU A 22 7.56 -0.52 8.14
C LEU A 22 6.58 -1.70 8.16
N GLY A 23 6.46 -2.40 9.30
CA GLY A 23 5.54 -3.51 9.45
C GLY A 23 4.08 -3.10 9.22
N TYR A 24 3.67 -1.96 9.77
CA TYR A 24 2.32 -1.42 9.54
C TYR A 24 2.12 -1.00 8.08
N PHE A 25 3.08 -0.29 7.49
CA PHE A 25 3.04 0.10 6.08
C PHE A 25 2.91 -1.13 5.16
N LEU A 26 3.74 -2.17 5.38
CA LEU A 26 3.68 -3.41 4.60
C LEU A 26 2.38 -4.17 4.81
N ALA A 27 1.83 -4.18 6.03
CA ALA A 27 0.55 -4.80 6.30
C ALA A 27 -0.59 -4.12 5.53
N GLY A 28 -0.64 -2.79 5.51
CA GLY A 28 -1.62 -2.03 4.73
C GLY A 28 -1.49 -2.28 3.23
N LEU A 29 -0.26 -2.27 2.72
CA LEU A 29 0.00 -2.52 1.30
C LEU A 29 -0.36 -3.95 0.89
N ILE A 30 -0.16 -4.94 1.77
CA ILE A 30 -0.58 -6.32 1.54
C ILE A 30 -2.10 -6.46 1.62
N ASP A 31 -2.75 -5.71 2.52
CA ASP A 31 -4.20 -5.66 2.62
C ASP A 31 -4.85 -5.15 1.32
N ALA A 32 -4.28 -4.13 0.69
CA ALA A 32 -4.68 -3.67 -0.64
C ALA A 32 -4.31 -4.69 -1.73
N ASP A 33 -3.05 -4.68 -2.17
CA ASP A 33 -2.59 -5.35 -3.41
C ASP A 33 -1.79 -6.65 -3.20
N GLY A 34 -1.66 -7.09 -1.94
CA GLY A 34 -0.87 -8.28 -1.60
C GLY A 34 -1.57 -9.60 -1.90
N HIS A 35 -0.80 -10.66 -2.11
CA HIS A 35 -1.31 -12.02 -2.20
C HIS A 35 -0.36 -13.01 -1.54
N ILE A 36 -0.89 -13.87 -0.68
CA ILE A 36 -0.16 -14.97 -0.07
C ILE A 36 -0.53 -16.24 -0.85
N ALA A 37 0.46 -16.86 -1.50
CA ALA A 37 0.22 -18.07 -2.30
C ALA A 37 -0.42 -19.17 -1.45
N VAL A 38 -1.31 -19.96 -2.06
CA VAL A 38 -2.03 -21.06 -1.38
C VAL A 38 -1.09 -22.03 -0.68
N THR A 39 0.08 -22.30 -1.28
CA THR A 39 1.13 -23.15 -0.71
C THR A 39 1.90 -22.50 0.44
N GLY A 40 1.67 -21.21 0.72
CA GLY A 40 2.43 -20.42 1.69
C GLY A 40 3.85 -20.09 1.25
N GLN A 41 4.26 -20.49 0.05
CA GLN A 41 5.66 -20.39 -0.41
C GLN A 41 6.04 -19.00 -0.94
N SER A 42 5.09 -18.08 -1.08
CA SER A 42 5.40 -16.72 -1.49
C SER A 42 4.39 -15.69 -0.99
N ILE A 43 4.89 -14.48 -0.78
CA ILE A 43 4.09 -13.26 -0.67
C ILE A 43 4.42 -12.41 -1.90
N THR A 44 3.39 -11.99 -2.61
CA THR A 44 3.51 -11.13 -3.80
C THR A 44 2.76 -9.83 -3.58
N ILE A 45 3.29 -8.72 -4.11
CA ILE A 45 2.61 -7.43 -4.12
C ILE A 45 2.69 -6.92 -5.56
N ASN A 46 1.53 -6.66 -6.17
CA ASN A 46 1.47 -6.03 -7.48
C ASN A 46 1.50 -4.51 -7.29
N THR A 47 2.19 -3.80 -8.18
CA THR A 47 2.27 -2.34 -8.16
C THR A 47 2.24 -1.83 -9.60
N HIS A 48 1.80 -0.59 -9.80
CA HIS A 48 1.88 0.03 -11.12
C HIS A 48 3.35 0.29 -11.49
N SER A 49 3.70 0.25 -12.78
CA SER A 49 5.09 0.43 -13.23
C SER A 49 5.69 1.80 -12.86
N ARG A 50 4.84 2.81 -12.62
CA ARG A 50 5.26 4.13 -12.13
C ARG A 50 5.71 4.11 -10.66
N ASP A 51 5.24 3.13 -9.89
CA ASP A 51 5.56 2.96 -8.46
C ASP A 51 6.68 1.94 -8.23
N LEU A 52 7.51 1.69 -9.25
CA LEU A 52 8.63 0.75 -9.19
C LEU A 52 9.59 1.06 -8.02
N CYS A 53 9.71 2.32 -7.62
CA CYS A 53 10.49 2.74 -6.46
C CYS A 53 9.99 2.11 -5.16
N VAL A 54 8.67 1.89 -5.01
CA VAL A 54 8.06 1.21 -3.85
C VAL A 54 8.47 -0.25 -3.85
N ALA A 55 8.39 -0.94 -5.00
CA ALA A 55 8.83 -2.33 -5.12
C ALA A 55 10.32 -2.50 -4.76
N TYR A 56 11.18 -1.58 -5.19
CA TYR A 56 12.61 -1.58 -4.82
C TYR A 56 12.84 -1.27 -3.34
N TYR A 57 12.06 -0.38 -2.74
CA TYR A 57 12.12 -0.10 -1.31
C TYR A 57 11.79 -1.36 -0.49
N ILE A 58 10.70 -2.06 -0.85
CA ILE A 58 10.31 -3.32 -0.20
C ILE A 58 11.42 -4.36 -0.36
N LYS A 59 11.98 -4.51 -1.58
CA LYS A 59 13.09 -5.44 -1.83
C LYS A 59 14.30 -5.18 -0.94
N GLN A 60 14.67 -3.93 -0.73
CA GLN A 60 15.77 -3.56 0.16
C GLN A 60 15.46 -3.90 1.63
N ALA A 61 14.20 -3.77 2.05
CA ALA A 61 13.81 -3.96 3.45
C ALA A 61 13.62 -5.43 3.87
N VAL A 62 13.04 -6.28 3.01
CA VAL A 62 12.62 -7.66 3.38
C VAL A 62 13.17 -8.76 2.47
N SER A 63 14.02 -8.42 1.51
CA SER A 63 14.62 -9.33 0.52
C SER A 63 13.58 -10.02 -0.39
N GLY A 64 13.73 -9.83 -1.71
CA GLY A 64 12.88 -10.49 -2.71
C GLY A 64 13.30 -10.16 -4.13
N ASN A 65 12.45 -10.54 -5.08
CA ASN A 65 12.65 -10.29 -6.51
C ASN A 65 11.54 -9.39 -7.06
N ILE A 66 11.87 -8.63 -8.10
CA ILE A 66 10.93 -7.75 -8.79
C ILE A 66 10.85 -8.21 -10.23
N TYR A 67 9.63 -8.41 -10.71
CA TYR A 67 9.34 -8.84 -12.08
C TYR A 67 8.50 -7.76 -12.76
N LYS A 68 8.95 -7.27 -13.91
CA LYS A 68 8.19 -6.32 -14.73
C LYS A 68 7.38 -7.07 -15.77
N TYR A 69 6.13 -6.69 -15.97
CA TYR A 69 5.33 -7.25 -17.06
C TYR A 69 5.65 -6.54 -18.38
N LYS A 70 5.79 -7.30 -19.48
CA LYS A 70 6.21 -6.75 -20.79
C LYS A 70 5.12 -5.92 -21.50
N LYS A 71 3.84 -6.17 -21.22
CA LYS A 71 2.70 -5.62 -21.99
C LYS A 71 1.68 -4.87 -21.14
N VAL A 72 1.92 -4.74 -19.84
CA VAL A 72 1.04 -3.99 -18.92
C VAL A 72 1.89 -3.11 -18.03
N ASN A 73 1.35 -1.97 -17.62
CA ASN A 73 2.02 -1.01 -16.73
C ASN A 73 1.99 -1.50 -15.28
N ALA A 74 2.46 -2.72 -15.04
CA ALA A 74 2.56 -3.29 -13.72
C ALA A 74 3.94 -3.93 -13.51
N CYS A 75 4.32 -4.02 -12.24
CA CYS A 75 5.39 -4.88 -11.78
C CYS A 75 4.97 -5.60 -10.50
N ARG A 76 5.60 -6.74 -10.24
CA ARG A 76 5.33 -7.60 -9.09
C ARG A 76 6.58 -7.73 -8.25
N TYR A 77 6.46 -7.36 -6.97
CA TYR A 77 7.39 -7.82 -5.95
C TYR A 77 7.00 -9.23 -5.50
N THR A 78 7.98 -10.12 -5.34
CA THR A 78 7.79 -11.49 -4.88
C THR A 78 8.85 -11.85 -3.84
N CYS A 79 8.42 -12.23 -2.66
CA CYS A 79 9.25 -12.84 -1.63
C CYS A 79 9.00 -14.35 -1.59
N THR A 80 10.02 -15.16 -1.87
CA THR A 80 9.94 -16.64 -1.89
C THR A 80 10.94 -17.31 -0.95
N LYS A 81 12.07 -16.66 -0.68
CA LYS A 81 13.11 -17.21 0.19
C LYS A 81 12.59 -17.34 1.61
N ASN A 82 12.74 -18.52 2.23
CA ASN A 82 12.23 -18.79 3.58
C ASN A 82 12.68 -17.74 4.62
N ARG A 83 13.93 -17.28 4.59
CA ARG A 83 14.42 -16.23 5.49
C ARG A 83 13.69 -14.90 5.29
N GLY A 84 13.47 -14.49 4.04
CA GLY A 84 12.73 -13.26 3.71
C GLY A 84 11.27 -13.38 4.08
N LEU A 85 10.64 -14.53 3.81
CA LEU A 85 9.26 -14.81 4.19
C LEU A 85 9.06 -14.82 5.69
N ALA A 86 9.95 -15.45 6.46
CA ALA A 86 9.88 -15.44 7.91
C ALA A 86 10.04 -14.01 8.47
N GLY A 87 10.96 -13.22 7.90
CA GLY A 87 11.15 -11.80 8.27
C GLY A 87 9.92 -10.95 7.97
N LEU A 88 9.41 -11.03 6.74
CA LEU A 88 8.21 -10.31 6.32
C LEU A 88 6.97 -10.71 7.14
N SER A 89 6.75 -12.01 7.34
CA SER A 89 5.63 -12.51 8.14
C SER A 89 5.68 -12.04 9.59
N LYS A 90 6.88 -11.98 10.20
CA LYS A 90 7.06 -11.41 11.55
C LYS A 90 6.78 -9.91 11.60
N LEU A 91 7.17 -9.16 10.57
CA LEU A 91 6.91 -7.71 10.50
C LEU A 91 5.41 -7.41 10.46
N ILE A 92 4.62 -8.17 9.68
CA ILE A 92 3.18 -7.93 9.49
C ILE A 92 2.27 -8.65 10.50
N LEU A 93 2.83 -9.54 11.32
CA LEU A 93 2.07 -10.26 12.34
C LEU A 93 1.32 -9.27 13.25
N ASN A 94 0.00 -9.49 13.39
CA ASN A 94 -0.96 -8.66 14.14
C ASN A 94 -1.10 -7.21 13.65
N LYS A 95 -0.68 -6.93 12.42
CA LYS A 95 -0.80 -5.60 11.78
C LYS A 95 -1.75 -5.59 10.58
N LEU A 96 -2.14 -6.77 10.07
CA LEU A 96 -3.18 -6.91 9.05
C LEU A 96 -4.56 -6.57 9.65
N ARG A 97 -5.46 -6.05 8.81
CA ARG A 97 -6.83 -5.69 9.20
C ARG A 97 -7.89 -6.43 8.41
N LEU A 98 -7.64 -6.76 7.13
CA LEU A 98 -8.68 -7.40 6.32
C LEU A 98 -8.82 -8.89 6.69
N PRO A 99 -10.04 -9.36 7.04
CA PRO A 99 -10.27 -10.75 7.45
C PRO A 99 -9.77 -11.78 6.42
N GLN A 100 -9.93 -11.48 5.13
CA GLN A 100 -9.46 -12.35 4.06
C GLN A 100 -7.93 -12.54 4.09
N LYS A 101 -7.15 -11.50 4.35
CA LYS A 101 -5.68 -11.59 4.40
C LYS A 101 -5.19 -12.22 5.69
N ILE A 102 -5.86 -11.95 6.81
CA ILE A 102 -5.62 -12.61 8.08
C ILE A 102 -5.84 -14.12 7.94
N ASN A 103 -6.94 -14.53 7.29
CA ASN A 103 -7.21 -15.93 7.01
C ASN A 103 -6.15 -16.56 6.09
N GLN A 104 -5.70 -15.85 5.06
CA GLN A 104 -4.59 -16.31 4.22
C GLN A 104 -3.29 -16.46 5.02
N PHE A 105 -2.96 -15.51 5.90
CA PHE A 105 -1.78 -15.57 6.75
C PHE A 105 -1.85 -16.80 7.67
N ASN A 106 -2.97 -16.97 8.37
CA ASN A 106 -3.15 -18.05 9.35
C ASN A 106 -3.15 -19.43 8.70
N SER A 107 -3.88 -19.60 7.60
CA SER A 107 -3.99 -20.90 6.92
C SER A 107 -2.73 -21.29 6.13
N ARG A 108 -1.95 -20.32 5.63
CA ARG A 108 -0.87 -20.59 4.66
C ARG A 108 0.54 -20.33 5.20
N LEU A 109 0.72 -19.38 6.11
CA LEU A 109 2.04 -18.97 6.62
C LEU A 109 2.28 -19.40 8.07
N ALA A 110 1.29 -19.27 8.95
CA ALA A 110 1.48 -19.47 10.38
C ALA A 110 1.98 -20.89 10.70
N SER A 111 1.31 -21.92 10.18
CA SER A 111 1.71 -23.33 10.35
C SER A 111 3.08 -23.61 9.70
N ARG A 112 3.27 -23.18 8.45
CA ARG A 112 4.48 -23.46 7.67
C ARG A 112 5.76 -22.84 8.25
N LEU A 113 5.63 -21.67 8.87
CA LEU A 113 6.76 -20.91 9.42
C LEU A 113 6.85 -21.00 10.95
N ASN A 114 6.02 -21.82 11.59
CA ASN A 114 5.92 -21.95 13.04
C ASN A 114 5.73 -20.59 13.75
N LEU A 115 4.78 -19.79 13.25
CA LEU A 115 4.41 -18.48 13.79
C LEU A 115 3.09 -18.58 14.55
N LYS A 116 2.88 -17.64 15.48
CA LYS A 116 1.57 -17.45 16.12
C LYS A 116 0.53 -17.09 15.06
N LEU A 117 -0.73 -17.44 15.33
CA LEU A 117 -1.85 -16.97 14.53
C LEU A 117 -1.92 -15.45 14.59
N CYS A 118 -2.09 -14.82 13.43
CA CYS A 118 -2.35 -13.41 13.28
C CYS A 118 -3.76 -13.10 13.78
N THR A 119 -3.86 -12.12 14.67
CA THR A 119 -5.11 -11.50 15.07
C THR A 119 -5.29 -10.18 14.33
N PRO A 120 -6.53 -9.67 14.18
CA PRO A 120 -6.77 -8.35 13.63
C PRO A 120 -6.08 -7.26 14.46
N SER A 121 -5.53 -6.25 13.79
CA SER A 121 -4.95 -5.11 14.51
C SER A 121 -6.05 -4.30 15.20
N VAL A 122 -5.88 -4.04 16.50
CA VAL A 122 -6.81 -3.26 17.34
C VAL A 122 -6.47 -1.76 17.40
N THR A 123 -5.35 -1.36 16.82
CA THR A 123 -4.88 0.03 16.82
C THR A 123 -5.71 0.93 15.90
N GLY A 124 -5.86 2.21 16.25
CA GLY A 124 -6.50 3.21 15.38
C GLY A 124 -5.81 3.28 14.00
N ILE A 125 -6.55 3.61 12.94
CA ILE A 125 -6.01 3.70 11.57
C ILE A 125 -5.06 4.90 11.40
N GLU A 126 -5.25 5.91 12.22
CA GLU A 126 -4.52 7.17 12.30
C GLU A 126 -3.24 7.08 13.13
N GLN A 127 -3.10 6.00 13.93
CA GLN A 127 -2.02 5.85 14.91
C GLN A 127 -0.77 5.17 14.33
N ASN A 128 -0.85 4.68 13.09
CA ASN A 128 0.25 3.96 12.45
C ASN A 128 0.22 4.08 10.94
N HIS A 129 1.19 3.42 10.29
CA HIS A 129 1.43 3.54 8.86
C HIS A 129 0.56 2.59 8.01
N TRP A 130 -0.37 1.86 8.61
CA TRP A 130 -1.23 0.92 7.88
C TRP A 130 -2.03 1.63 6.80
N LEU A 131 -2.67 2.77 7.14
CA LEU A 131 -3.48 3.52 6.18
C LEU A 131 -2.62 4.04 5.01
N ALA A 132 -1.40 4.49 5.27
CA ALA A 132 -0.48 4.92 4.22
C ALA A 132 -0.13 3.77 3.25
N GLY A 133 0.12 2.57 3.78
CA GLY A 133 0.35 1.38 2.96
C GLY A 133 -0.87 0.98 2.13
N PHE A 134 -2.05 1.02 2.74
CA PHE A 134 -3.31 0.68 2.07
C PHE A 134 -3.63 1.67 0.94
N VAL A 135 -3.50 2.98 1.20
CA VAL A 135 -3.68 4.04 0.19
C VAL A 135 -2.63 3.97 -0.92
N GLN A 136 -1.41 3.51 -0.62
CA GLN A 136 -0.38 3.32 -1.65
C GLN A 136 -0.75 2.23 -2.68
N GLY A 137 -1.56 1.23 -2.29
CA GLY A 137 -2.08 0.21 -3.21
C GLY A 137 -3.40 0.62 -3.86
N ASP A 138 -4.42 0.87 -3.04
CA ASP A 138 -5.81 1.05 -3.50
C ASP A 138 -6.32 2.51 -3.46
N GLY A 139 -5.49 3.46 -3.03
CA GLY A 139 -5.91 4.85 -2.88
C GLY A 139 -6.08 5.61 -4.21
N SER A 140 -7.05 6.51 -4.26
CA SER A 140 -7.25 7.40 -5.41
C SER A 140 -7.68 8.80 -4.98
N PHE A 141 -6.94 9.81 -5.43
CA PHE A 141 -7.26 11.22 -5.24
C PHE A 141 -7.55 11.85 -6.61
N GLN A 142 -8.74 12.42 -6.78
CA GLN A 142 -9.13 13.06 -8.04
C GLN A 142 -9.55 14.51 -7.79
N ILE A 143 -8.98 15.41 -8.59
CA ILE A 143 -9.42 16.80 -8.68
C ILE A 143 -10.28 16.90 -9.93
N LYS A 144 -11.56 17.24 -9.76
CA LYS A 144 -12.51 17.39 -10.87
C LYS A 144 -12.88 18.86 -11.01
N ILE A 145 -12.63 19.42 -12.19
CA ILE A 145 -13.14 20.72 -12.56
C ILE A 145 -14.51 20.49 -13.18
N ARG A 146 -15.56 21.03 -12.55
CA ARG A 146 -16.90 21.00 -13.11
C ARG A 146 -17.14 22.26 -13.93
N MET A 147 -17.42 22.06 -15.21
CA MET A 147 -17.84 23.14 -16.10
C MET A 147 -19.20 23.70 -15.64
N PRO A 148 -19.37 25.02 -15.62
CA PRO A 148 -20.61 25.66 -15.25
C PRO A 148 -21.73 25.25 -16.22
N ARG A 149 -22.90 24.92 -15.65
CA ARG A 149 -24.08 24.52 -16.45
C ARG A 149 -24.79 25.68 -17.13
N LYS A 150 -24.45 26.93 -16.77
CA LYS A 150 -25.04 28.15 -17.31
C LYS A 150 -23.94 29.16 -17.64
N PRO A 151 -24.08 29.96 -18.71
CA PRO A 151 -23.18 31.08 -18.97
C PRO A 151 -23.14 32.05 -17.78
N GLY A 152 -21.94 32.48 -17.37
CA GLY A 152 -21.74 33.46 -16.28
C GLY A 152 -21.42 32.88 -14.89
N TRP A 153 -21.40 31.55 -14.73
CA TRP A 153 -20.99 30.91 -13.47
C TRP A 153 -19.50 30.55 -13.48
N SER A 154 -18.81 30.71 -12.35
CA SER A 154 -17.41 30.31 -12.20
C SER A 154 -17.27 28.78 -12.12
N ASN A 155 -16.14 28.25 -12.59
CA ASN A 155 -15.78 26.84 -12.44
C ASN A 155 -15.77 26.45 -10.95
N GLN A 156 -16.24 25.23 -10.65
CA GLN A 156 -16.13 24.66 -9.30
C GLN A 156 -15.05 23.58 -9.29
N VAL A 157 -14.18 23.61 -8.27
CA VAL A 157 -13.16 22.58 -8.01
C VAL A 157 -13.67 21.70 -6.87
N GLU A 158 -13.81 20.39 -7.13
CA GLU A 158 -14.22 19.40 -6.15
C GLU A 158 -13.10 18.37 -5.96
N ILE A 159 -12.69 18.14 -4.72
CA ILE A 159 -11.77 17.04 -4.35
C ILE A 159 -12.66 15.86 -3.94
N VAL A 160 -12.62 14.78 -4.72
CA VAL A 160 -13.45 13.60 -4.48
C VAL A 160 -12.56 12.42 -4.12
N PRO A 161 -12.64 11.88 -2.89
CA PRO A 161 -12.07 10.57 -2.60
C PRO A 161 -12.90 9.52 -3.35
N LEU A 162 -12.27 8.71 -4.19
CA LEU A 162 -12.95 7.54 -4.75
C LEU A 162 -12.80 6.38 -3.78
N ALA A 163 -13.88 6.01 -3.10
CA ALA A 163 -14.02 4.67 -2.57
C ALA A 163 -14.29 3.72 -3.75
N PHE A 164 -13.43 2.73 -3.97
CA PHE A 164 -13.73 1.65 -4.90
C PHE A 164 -14.75 0.70 -4.26
N GLY A 165 -15.97 0.75 -4.80
CA GLY A 165 -17.14 -0.03 -4.40
C GLY A 165 -18.34 0.58 -5.10
N PHE A 166 -19.25 -0.24 -5.62
CA PHE A 166 -20.46 0.22 -6.33
C PHE A 166 -21.10 1.42 -5.62
N GLY A 167 -21.45 2.43 -6.42
CA GLY A 167 -21.61 3.81 -6.00
C GLY A 167 -22.40 4.03 -4.71
N GLN A 168 -21.76 4.71 -3.77
CA GLN A 168 -22.46 5.64 -2.89
C GLN A 168 -21.68 6.95 -2.82
N ARG A 169 -22.35 8.03 -3.26
CA ARG A 169 -21.94 9.41 -3.02
C ARG A 169 -22.37 9.78 -1.61
N PHE A 170 -21.42 10.02 -0.71
CA PHE A 170 -21.73 10.75 0.52
C PHE A 170 -21.87 12.23 0.17
N ARG A 171 -23.10 12.75 0.31
CA ARG A 171 -23.31 14.19 0.49
C ARG A 171 -23.30 14.43 2.00
N LEU A 172 -22.39 15.27 2.47
CA LEU A 172 -22.52 15.89 3.78
C LEU A 172 -23.53 17.04 3.61
N ASN A 173 -24.61 17.00 4.40
CA ASN A 173 -25.49 18.14 4.64
C ASN A 173 -24.91 18.99 5.76
#